data_AF-A0A9X9LGA4-F1
#
_entry.id   AF-A0A9X9LGA4-F1
#
_cell.length_a   1.000
_cell.length_b   1.000
_cell.length_c   1.000
_cell.angle_alpha   90.00
_cell.angle_beta   90.00
_cell.angle_gamma   90.00
#
_symmetry.space_group_name_H-M   'P 1'
#
loop_
_entity.id
_entity.type
_entity.pdbx_description
1 polymer ?
#
loop_
_entity_poly.entity_id
_entity_poly.type
_entity_poly.pdbx_seq_one_letter_code
_entity_poly.pdbx_strand_id
1 'polypeptide(L)'
;DVPVLGLTTRRRPPRHLFCLKDSACGAPTQASKRTATRASIMPDFSGNWKIVRSENFEDLLKVLGVNVMLRKIAVAAASKPAVEIKQEGDTFYIKTSTTVRTTEINFKIGEEFEEQTVDGRPCKSLVKWESENKMVCEQRLLKGEGPKTSWTRELTNDGELVLTMTADDVVCTRVYVRE
;
A
#
# COMPACT_ATOMS: atom_id res chain seq x y z
N ASP A 1 35.18 2.62 -90.80
CA ASP A 1 36.63 2.87 -90.72
C ASP A 1 37.23 2.18 -89.50
N VAL A 2 38.39 1.56 -89.73
CA VAL A 2 39.41 1.16 -88.72
C VAL A 2 40.17 2.48 -88.39
N PRO A 3 40.75 2.78 -87.20
CA PRO A 3 41.68 1.88 -86.47
C PRO A 3 41.74 2.15 -84.93
N VAL A 4 42.76 1.85 -84.09
CA VAL A 4 44.05 1.11 -84.19
C VAL A 4 44.47 0.60 -82.78
N LEU A 5 45.16 -0.56 -82.68
CA LEU A 5 46.13 -1.04 -81.65
C LEU A 5 45.88 -0.85 -80.11
N GLY A 6 46.44 -1.67 -79.22
CA GLY A 6 47.23 -2.89 -79.42
C GLY A 6 47.86 -3.48 -78.14
N LEU A 7 48.03 -4.81 -78.18
CA LEU A 7 49.17 -5.61 -77.69
C LEU A 7 49.75 -5.44 -76.26
N THR A 8 49.63 -6.55 -75.50
CA THR A 8 50.65 -7.23 -74.65
C THR A 8 51.37 -6.44 -73.51
N THR A 9 51.49 -6.99 -72.29
CA THR A 9 52.40 -8.12 -71.97
C THR A 9 52.18 -8.68 -70.55
N ARG A 10 52.77 -9.85 -70.25
CA ARG A 10 52.74 -10.52 -68.92
C ARG A 10 53.74 -9.92 -67.93
N ARG A 11 53.44 -9.96 -66.62
CA ARG A 11 54.26 -10.57 -65.52
C ARG A 11 53.65 -10.32 -64.11
N ARG A 12 53.88 -11.25 -63.16
CA ARG A 12 53.68 -11.11 -61.70
C ARG A 12 55.07 -11.12 -61.00
N PRO A 13 55.16 -11.08 -59.66
CA PRO A 13 55.04 -9.95 -58.73
C PRO A 13 56.42 -9.72 -58.02
N PRO A 14 56.57 -8.94 -56.91
CA PRO A 14 56.22 -9.45 -55.57
C PRO A 14 55.81 -8.43 -54.47
N ARG A 15 55.12 -8.96 -53.45
CA ARG A 15 55.15 -8.68 -51.99
C ARG A 15 55.11 -7.25 -51.38
N HIS A 16 54.26 -7.17 -50.35
CA HIS A 16 54.26 -6.26 -49.20
C HIS A 16 54.09 -4.75 -49.43
N LEU A 17 52.87 -4.26 -49.13
CA LEU A 17 52.73 -3.23 -48.10
C LEU A 17 51.40 -3.40 -47.34
N PHE A 18 51.44 -3.14 -46.04
CA PHE A 18 50.26 -3.06 -45.18
C PHE A 18 49.42 -1.83 -45.57
N CYS A 19 48.10 -1.99 -45.68
CA CYS A 19 47.18 -0.86 -45.51
C CYS A 19 45.89 -1.40 -44.89
N LEU A 20 45.60 -0.96 -43.66
CA LEU A 20 44.36 -1.28 -42.96
C LEU A 20 43.19 -0.67 -43.73
N LYS A 21 42.17 -1.48 -44.03
CA LYS A 21 40.88 -0.96 -44.48
C LYS A 21 40.02 -0.66 -43.27
N ASP A 22 39.47 0.55 -43.24
CA ASP A 22 38.40 0.92 -42.32
C ASP A 22 37.22 -0.05 -42.45
N SER A 23 36.91 -0.75 -41.37
CA SER A 23 35.73 -1.60 -41.28
C SER A 23 34.67 -0.87 -40.45
N ALA A 24 33.79 -0.15 -41.14
CA ALA A 24 32.63 0.45 -40.52
C ALA A 24 31.60 -0.62 -40.17
N CYS A 25 31.27 -0.76 -38.89
CA CYS A 25 30.05 -1.43 -38.44
C CYS A 25 29.58 -0.90 -37.08
N GLY A 26 29.21 0.38 -37.05
CA GLY A 26 28.54 0.99 -35.89
C GLY A 26 27.08 0.56 -35.85
N ALA A 27 26.71 -0.28 -34.88
CA ALA A 27 25.32 -0.68 -34.67
C ALA A 27 24.46 0.52 -34.22
N PRO A 28 23.18 0.63 -34.64
CA PRO A 28 22.31 1.71 -34.19
C PRO A 28 21.94 1.49 -32.72
N THR A 29 22.50 2.34 -31.84
CA THR A 29 22.10 2.40 -30.42
C THR A 29 20.62 2.73 -30.33
N GLN A 30 19.78 1.74 -29.96
CA GLN A 30 18.39 2.01 -29.61
C GLN A 30 18.37 2.92 -28.38
N ALA A 31 18.03 4.19 -28.60
CA ALA A 31 17.73 5.13 -27.53
C ALA A 31 16.48 4.61 -26.79
N SER A 32 16.71 3.90 -25.69
CA SER A 32 15.66 3.44 -24.79
C SER A 32 14.90 4.67 -24.29
N LYS A 33 13.69 4.85 -24.83
CA LYS A 33 12.75 5.86 -24.33
C LYS A 33 12.41 5.45 -22.91
N ARG A 34 13.05 6.11 -21.93
CA ARG A 34 12.62 6.08 -20.53
C ARG A 34 11.27 6.75 -20.46
N THR A 35 10.21 5.98 -20.68
CA THR A 35 8.87 6.32 -20.22
C THR A 35 8.99 6.48 -18.70
N ALA A 36 8.95 7.71 -18.22
CA ALA A 36 8.85 7.96 -16.80
C ALA A 36 7.46 7.48 -16.37
N THR A 37 7.38 6.22 -15.92
CA THR A 37 6.23 5.75 -15.16
C THR A 37 6.07 6.73 -14.01
N ARG A 38 4.99 7.52 -14.02
CA ARG A 38 4.61 8.32 -12.86
C ARG A 38 4.48 7.33 -11.72
N ALA A 39 5.43 7.36 -10.79
CA ALA A 39 5.34 6.53 -9.61
C ALA A 39 4.00 6.89 -8.96
N SER A 40 3.10 5.91 -8.89
CA SER A 40 1.95 5.98 -8.01
C SER A 40 2.54 6.15 -6.62
N ILE A 41 2.45 7.36 -6.06
CA ILE A 41 2.90 7.60 -4.69
C ILE A 41 1.81 6.97 -3.83
N MET A 42 1.93 5.66 -3.61
CA MET A 42 1.05 4.96 -2.69
C MET A 42 1.11 5.68 -1.34
N PRO A 43 -0.02 5.87 -0.66
CA PRO A 43 -0.02 6.50 0.65
C PRO A 43 0.89 5.68 1.57
N ASP A 44 1.75 6.38 2.30
CA ASP A 44 2.46 5.78 3.42
C ASP A 44 1.62 5.94 4.68
N PHE A 45 1.15 4.82 5.24
CA PHE A 45 0.52 4.78 6.57
C PHE A 45 1.52 4.43 7.67
N SER A 46 2.77 4.09 7.34
CA SER A 46 3.75 3.57 8.30
C SER A 46 4.10 4.59 9.38
N GLY A 47 4.28 4.11 10.61
CA GLY A 47 4.73 4.94 11.73
C GLY A 47 4.01 4.63 13.03
N ASN A 48 4.39 5.38 14.06
CA ASN A 48 3.70 5.40 15.34
C ASN A 48 2.70 6.56 15.31
N TRP A 49 1.50 6.31 15.81
CA TRP A 49 0.34 7.19 15.71
C TRP A 49 -0.28 7.39 17.09
N LYS A 50 -0.35 8.65 17.54
CA LYS A 50 -0.96 9.06 18.82
C LYS A 50 -2.33 9.67 18.57
N ILE A 51 -3.32 9.27 19.36
CA ILE A 51 -4.69 9.80 19.22
C ILE A 51 -4.73 11.28 19.65
N VAL A 52 -5.48 12.10 18.91
CA VAL A 52 -5.75 13.52 19.25
C VAL A 52 -7.23 13.81 19.44
N ARG A 53 -8.13 13.02 18.82
CA ARG A 53 -9.59 13.16 18.91
C ARG A 53 -10.26 11.79 18.87
N SER A 54 -11.31 11.60 19.66
CA SER A 54 -12.15 10.39 19.64
C SER A 54 -13.61 10.76 19.95
N GLU A 55 -14.53 10.36 19.09
CA GLU A 55 -15.96 10.68 19.19
C GLU A 55 -16.82 9.42 19.08
N ASN A 56 -17.97 9.40 19.77
CA ASN A 56 -18.96 8.31 19.77
C ASN A 56 -18.45 6.89 20.11
N PHE A 57 -17.25 6.75 20.69
CA PHE A 57 -16.70 5.42 21.01
C PHE A 57 -17.53 4.66 22.06
N GLU A 58 -18.13 5.36 23.04
CA GLU A 58 -19.06 4.69 23.97
C GLU A 58 -20.34 4.21 23.27
N ASP A 59 -20.93 5.04 22.40
CA ASP A 59 -22.17 4.69 21.69
C ASP A 59 -21.97 3.54 20.68
N LEU A 60 -20.80 3.47 20.02
CA LEU A 60 -20.41 2.32 19.21
C LEU A 60 -20.43 1.02 20.05
N LEU A 61 -19.77 1.02 21.21
CA LEU A 61 -19.76 -0.14 22.12
C LEU A 61 -21.16 -0.45 22.67
N LYS A 62 -22.02 0.55 22.83
CA LYS A 62 -23.41 0.39 23.30
C LYS A 62 -24.28 -0.32 22.25
N VAL A 63 -24.16 0.03 20.97
CA VAL A 63 -24.86 -0.68 19.87
C VAL A 63 -24.36 -2.12 19.74
N LEU A 64 -23.07 -2.35 19.96
CA LEU A 64 -22.48 -3.70 20.01
C LEU A 64 -22.86 -4.51 21.27
N GLY A 65 -23.78 -4.02 22.10
CA GLY A 65 -24.31 -4.74 23.26
C GLY A 65 -23.39 -4.76 24.50
N VAL A 66 -22.29 -3.99 24.50
CA VAL A 66 -21.38 -3.93 25.64
C VAL A 66 -22.05 -3.22 26.81
N ASN A 67 -22.06 -3.86 27.98
CA ASN A 67 -22.71 -3.33 29.18
C ASN A 67 -22.02 -2.06 29.71
N VAL A 68 -22.78 -1.22 30.43
CA VAL A 68 -22.34 0.12 30.88
C VAL A 68 -21.01 0.12 31.62
N MET A 69 -20.76 -0.88 32.48
CA MET A 69 -19.53 -0.96 33.27
C MET A 69 -18.31 -1.27 32.39
N LEU A 70 -18.43 -2.26 31.49
CA LEU A 70 -17.38 -2.60 30.55
C LEU A 70 -17.10 -1.47 29.56
N ARG A 71 -18.12 -0.72 29.12
CA ARG A 71 -17.92 0.44 28.25
C ARG A 71 -17.08 1.53 28.92
N LYS A 72 -17.38 1.89 30.17
CA LYS A 72 -16.59 2.88 30.91
C LYS A 72 -15.13 2.47 31.06
N ILE A 73 -14.87 1.19 31.35
CA ILE A 73 -13.51 0.65 31.39
C ILE A 73 -12.85 0.73 30.01
N ALA A 74 -13.54 0.34 28.94
CA ALA A 74 -13.01 0.37 27.58
C ALA A 74 -12.71 1.80 27.09
N VAL A 75 -13.58 2.77 27.37
CA VAL A 75 -13.36 4.20 27.07
C VAL A 75 -12.14 4.73 27.80
N ALA A 76 -12.00 4.43 29.10
CA ALA A 76 -10.83 4.85 29.88
C ALA A 76 -9.53 4.19 29.37
N ALA A 77 -9.57 2.89 29.06
CA ALA A 77 -8.41 2.13 28.60
C ALA A 77 -7.96 2.52 27.18
N ALA A 78 -8.91 2.78 26.29
CA ALA A 78 -8.69 3.22 24.92
C ALA A 78 -8.76 4.75 24.77
N SER A 79 -8.46 5.50 25.84
CA SER A 79 -8.36 6.98 25.82
C SER A 79 -7.06 7.48 25.18
N LYS A 80 -5.98 6.70 25.28
CA LYS A 80 -4.67 6.98 24.68
C LYS A 80 -4.04 5.70 24.07
N PRO A 81 -4.67 5.10 23.05
CA PRO A 81 -4.07 3.99 22.32
C PRO A 81 -2.79 4.44 21.61
N ALA A 82 -1.73 3.63 21.71
CA ALA A 82 -0.60 3.70 20.79
C ALA A 82 -0.88 2.80 19.59
N VAL A 83 -0.78 3.35 18.38
CA VAL A 83 -1.01 2.62 17.13
C VAL A 83 0.29 2.60 16.33
N GLU A 84 0.83 1.42 16.07
CA GLU A 84 2.01 1.19 15.22
C GLU A 84 1.52 0.57 13.91
N ILE A 85 1.91 1.17 12.78
CA ILE A 85 1.60 0.67 11.43
C ILE A 85 2.93 0.43 10.70
N LYS A 86 3.02 -0.72 10.02
CA LYS A 86 4.07 -1.01 9.03
C LYS A 86 3.40 -1.38 7.72
N GLN A 87 3.83 -0.77 6.63
CA GLN A 87 3.29 -1.00 5.30
C GLN A 87 4.40 -1.43 4.32
N GLU A 88 4.16 -2.53 3.62
CA GLU A 88 5.02 -3.05 2.56
C GLU A 88 4.18 -3.21 1.29
N GLY A 89 4.01 -2.10 0.57
CA GLY A 89 3.09 -2.00 -0.56
C GLY A 89 1.63 -2.11 -0.11
N ASP A 90 0.96 -3.20 -0.52
CA ASP A 90 -0.40 -3.56 -0.11
C ASP A 90 -0.44 -4.46 1.15
N THR A 91 0.71 -4.84 1.72
CA THR A 91 0.78 -5.63 2.96
C THR A 91 0.85 -4.70 4.16
N PHE A 92 0.04 -4.95 5.18
CA PHE A 92 -0.06 -4.14 6.39
C PHE A 92 0.08 -4.98 7.66
N TYR A 93 0.92 -4.52 8.58
CA TYR A 93 0.88 -4.88 9.99
C TYR A 93 0.35 -3.68 10.77
N ILE A 94 -0.67 -3.90 11.60
CA ILE A 94 -1.21 -2.86 12.50
C ILE A 94 -1.29 -3.42 13.91
N LYS A 95 -0.57 -2.77 14.83
CA LYS A 95 -0.62 -3.03 16.26
C LYS A 95 -1.31 -1.87 16.96
N THR A 96 -2.34 -2.18 17.74
CA THR A 96 -3.04 -1.21 18.59
C THR A 96 -2.89 -1.63 20.04
N SER A 97 -2.21 -0.81 20.84
CA SER A 97 -1.95 -1.05 22.25
C SER A 97 -2.76 -0.08 23.12
N THR A 98 -3.60 -0.61 24.01
CA THR A 98 -4.33 0.13 25.05
C THR A 98 -3.84 -0.31 26.43
N THR A 99 -4.27 0.35 27.51
CA THR A 99 -3.85 -0.04 28.87
C THR A 99 -4.37 -1.43 29.32
N VAL A 100 -5.36 -2.00 28.63
CA VAL A 100 -6.01 -3.27 28.99
C VAL A 100 -5.82 -4.36 27.93
N ARG A 101 -5.65 -3.99 26.65
CA ARG A 101 -5.54 -4.94 25.52
C ARG A 101 -4.59 -4.42 24.45
N THR A 102 -3.75 -5.31 23.96
CA THR A 102 -3.02 -5.13 22.69
C THR A 102 -3.61 -6.06 21.64
N THR A 103 -3.86 -5.55 20.44
CA THR A 103 -4.32 -6.32 19.28
C THR A 103 -3.37 -6.09 18.10
N GLU A 104 -3.03 -7.16 17.40
CA GLU A 104 -2.14 -7.13 16.24
C GLU A 104 -2.85 -7.82 15.08
N ILE A 105 -2.90 -7.15 13.92
CA ILE A 105 -3.45 -7.69 12.68
C ILE A 105 -2.40 -7.62 11.57
N ASN A 106 -2.35 -8.67 10.75
CA ASN A 106 -1.57 -8.74 9.53
C ASN A 106 -2.54 -9.03 8.40
N PHE A 107 -2.56 -8.19 7.37
CA PHE A 107 -3.42 -8.38 6.21
C PHE A 107 -2.76 -7.85 4.94
N LYS A 108 -3.33 -8.22 3.80
CA LYS A 108 -2.98 -7.67 2.50
C LYS A 108 -4.25 -7.17 1.82
N ILE A 109 -4.17 -6.03 1.15
CA ILE A 109 -5.34 -5.44 0.47
C ILE A 109 -5.87 -6.44 -0.59
N GLY A 110 -7.18 -6.67 -0.57
CA GLY A 110 -7.87 -7.61 -1.45
C GLY A 110 -7.93 -9.06 -0.97
N GLU A 111 -7.29 -9.42 0.14
CA GLU A 111 -7.28 -10.78 0.69
C GLU A 111 -8.13 -10.86 1.99
N GLU A 112 -8.88 -11.97 2.17
CA GLU A 112 -9.59 -12.22 3.43
C GLU A 112 -8.62 -12.65 4.54
N PHE A 113 -8.80 -12.11 5.75
CA PHE A 113 -8.06 -12.51 6.96
C PHE A 113 -9.02 -12.63 8.15
N GLU A 114 -8.54 -13.21 9.26
CA GLU A 114 -9.30 -13.30 10.51
C GLU A 114 -8.81 -12.25 11.53
N GLU A 115 -9.75 -11.55 12.15
CA GLU A 115 -9.48 -10.61 13.25
C GLU A 115 -10.61 -10.66 14.30
N GLN A 116 -10.64 -9.69 15.21
CA GLN A 116 -11.75 -9.48 16.12
C GLN A 116 -12.39 -8.11 15.86
N THR A 117 -13.72 -8.08 15.94
CA THR A 117 -14.50 -6.84 16.07
C THR A 117 -14.07 -6.07 17.32
N VAL A 118 -14.40 -4.77 17.40
CA VAL A 118 -13.99 -3.90 18.52
C VAL A 118 -14.50 -4.38 19.89
N ASP A 119 -15.64 -5.09 19.92
CA ASP A 119 -16.17 -5.73 21.13
C ASP A 119 -15.55 -7.12 21.44
N GLY A 120 -14.75 -7.68 20.52
CA GLY A 120 -13.96 -8.90 20.72
C GLY A 120 -14.54 -10.17 20.09
N ARG A 121 -15.63 -10.11 19.32
CA ARG A 121 -16.14 -11.28 18.57
C ARG A 121 -15.26 -11.58 17.35
N PRO A 122 -14.84 -12.84 17.14
CA PRO A 122 -14.09 -13.25 15.95
C PRO A 122 -14.85 -13.00 14.64
N CYS A 123 -14.14 -12.46 13.65
CA CYS A 123 -14.70 -12.14 12.34
C CYS A 123 -13.67 -12.40 11.22
N LYS A 124 -14.20 -12.62 10.02
CA LYS A 124 -13.46 -12.47 8.78
C LYS A 124 -13.55 -11.04 8.30
N SER A 125 -12.45 -10.52 7.81
CA SER A 125 -12.31 -9.14 7.34
C SER A 125 -11.69 -9.10 5.95
N LEU A 126 -12.11 -8.13 5.16
CA LEU A 126 -11.61 -7.90 3.80
C LEU A 126 -11.38 -6.39 3.60
N VAL A 127 -10.12 -5.99 3.42
CA VAL A 127 -9.73 -4.60 3.18
C VAL A 127 -9.60 -4.32 1.69
N LYS A 128 -10.11 -3.18 1.24
CA LYS A 128 -10.02 -2.68 -0.14
C LYS A 128 -9.64 -1.19 -0.13
N TRP A 129 -8.97 -0.73 -1.18
CA TRP A 129 -8.83 0.71 -1.45
C TRP A 129 -10.18 1.28 -1.90
N GLU A 130 -10.68 2.32 -1.22
CA GLU A 130 -11.83 3.13 -1.65
C GLU A 130 -11.36 4.32 -2.50
N SER A 131 -10.21 4.90 -2.16
CA SER A 131 -9.50 5.92 -2.93
C SER A 131 -7.98 5.82 -2.69
N GLU A 132 -7.19 6.66 -3.37
CA GLU A 132 -5.73 6.70 -3.25
C GLU A 132 -5.25 6.73 -1.79
N ASN A 133 -5.87 7.56 -0.94
CA ASN A 133 -5.47 7.71 0.47
C ASN A 133 -6.39 7.00 1.49
N LYS A 134 -7.31 6.12 1.05
CA LYS A 134 -8.36 5.58 1.93
C LYS A 134 -8.62 4.09 1.70
N MET A 135 -8.50 3.32 2.76
CA MET A 135 -8.89 1.91 2.81
C MET A 135 -10.20 1.72 3.61
N VAL A 136 -11.02 0.79 3.16
CA VAL A 136 -12.25 0.34 3.82
C VAL A 136 -12.17 -1.17 4.09
N CYS A 137 -12.63 -1.58 5.27
CA CYS A 137 -12.68 -2.97 5.71
C CYS A 137 -14.11 -3.38 6.04
N GLU A 138 -14.59 -4.43 5.36
CA GLU A 138 -15.87 -5.07 5.68
C GLU A 138 -15.61 -6.22 6.66
N GLN A 139 -16.30 -6.25 7.80
CA GLN A 139 -16.18 -7.32 8.81
C GLN A 139 -17.42 -8.23 8.78
N ARG A 140 -17.21 -9.54 8.94
CA ARG A 140 -18.26 -10.57 8.97
C ARG A 140 -17.99 -11.55 10.10
N LEU A 141 -18.89 -11.63 11.07
CA LEU A 141 -18.76 -12.51 12.23
C LEU A 141 -18.60 -13.97 11.79
N LEU A 142 -17.68 -14.70 12.45
CA LEU A 142 -17.50 -16.15 12.22
C LEU A 142 -18.63 -16.98 12.84
N LYS A 143 -19.30 -16.45 13.88
CA LYS A 143 -20.38 -17.11 14.59
C LYS A 143 -21.35 -16.11 15.19
N GLY A 144 -22.64 -16.41 15.07
CA GLY A 144 -23.73 -15.60 15.61
C GLY A 144 -24.06 -14.39 14.73
N GLU A 145 -25.00 -13.59 15.20
CA GLU A 145 -25.51 -12.39 14.53
C GLU A 145 -25.20 -11.14 15.36
N GLY A 146 -25.46 -9.97 14.79
CA GLY A 146 -25.34 -8.68 15.46
C GLY A 146 -25.21 -7.54 14.46
N PRO A 147 -24.90 -6.32 14.94
CA PRO A 147 -24.69 -5.15 14.10
C PRO A 147 -23.70 -5.39 12.96
N LYS A 148 -23.97 -4.83 11.78
CA LYS A 148 -23.01 -4.82 10.68
C LYS A 148 -21.87 -3.88 11.07
N THR A 149 -20.65 -4.41 11.17
CA THR A 149 -19.46 -3.60 11.50
C THR A 149 -18.54 -3.41 10.29
N SER A 150 -17.91 -2.24 10.25
CA SER A 150 -16.84 -1.92 9.30
C SER A 150 -15.86 -0.95 9.92
N TRP A 151 -14.68 -0.82 9.32
CA TRP A 151 -13.76 0.28 9.64
C TRP A 151 -13.11 0.86 8.38
N THR A 152 -12.75 2.14 8.42
CA THR A 152 -11.95 2.81 7.38
C THR A 152 -10.72 3.43 7.99
N ARG A 153 -9.63 3.51 7.21
CA ARG A 153 -8.47 4.35 7.54
C ARG A 153 -8.17 5.26 6.37
N GLU A 154 -8.12 6.55 6.64
CA GLU A 154 -7.88 7.61 5.66
C GLU A 154 -6.71 8.47 6.09
N LEU A 155 -5.75 8.69 5.19
CA LEU A 155 -4.64 9.61 5.39
C LEU A 155 -5.02 10.97 4.79
N THR A 156 -5.13 11.99 5.63
CA THR A 156 -5.44 13.36 5.19
C THR A 156 -4.22 14.02 4.56
N ASN A 157 -4.46 15.04 3.73
CA ASN A 157 -3.38 15.85 3.13
C ASN A 157 -2.53 16.58 4.18
N ASP A 158 -3.09 16.82 5.38
CA ASP A 158 -2.43 17.47 6.51
C ASP A 158 -1.59 16.48 7.37
N GLY A 159 -1.56 15.20 6.98
CA GLY A 159 -0.77 14.15 7.64
C GLY A 159 -1.47 13.46 8.83
N GLU A 160 -2.74 13.75 9.09
CA GLU A 160 -3.54 13.03 10.09
C GLU A 160 -4.06 11.70 9.55
N LEU A 161 -4.14 10.69 10.42
CA LEU A 161 -4.80 9.41 10.17
C LEU A 161 -6.19 9.41 10.80
N VAL A 162 -7.23 9.34 9.97
CA VAL A 162 -8.62 9.23 10.40
C VAL A 162 -9.07 7.77 10.36
N LEU A 163 -9.30 7.20 11.54
CA LEU A 163 -9.98 5.91 11.73
C LEU A 163 -11.47 6.16 11.93
N THR A 164 -12.30 5.61 11.06
CA THR A 164 -13.75 5.55 11.29
C THR A 164 -14.14 4.10 11.54
N MET A 165 -14.98 3.84 12.54
CA MET A 165 -15.55 2.54 12.88
C MET A 165 -17.07 2.66 12.88
N THR A 166 -17.77 1.68 12.31
CA THR A 166 -19.24 1.68 12.27
C THR A 166 -19.81 0.42 12.92
N ALA A 167 -21.00 0.56 13.49
CA ALA A 167 -21.87 -0.53 13.93
C ALA A 167 -23.32 -0.12 13.62
N ASP A 168 -23.90 -0.74 12.60
CA ASP A 168 -25.14 -0.28 11.96
C ASP A 168 -25.07 1.23 11.63
N ASP A 169 -26.02 2.04 12.10
CA ASP A 169 -26.08 3.48 11.84
C ASP A 169 -25.12 4.32 12.71
N VAL A 170 -24.46 3.71 13.71
CA VAL A 170 -23.56 4.45 14.63
C VAL A 170 -22.15 4.50 14.08
N VAL A 171 -21.65 5.74 13.96
CA VAL A 171 -20.31 6.06 13.49
C VAL A 171 -19.47 6.60 14.65
N CYS A 172 -18.30 5.99 14.86
CA CYS A 172 -17.24 6.46 15.75
C CYS A 172 -16.03 6.91 14.92
N THR A 173 -15.54 8.11 15.19
CA THR A 173 -14.37 8.67 14.49
C THR A 173 -13.24 8.92 15.48
N ARG A 174 -12.03 8.53 15.10
CA ARG A 174 -10.79 8.72 15.85
C ARG A 174 -9.73 9.30 14.95
N VAL A 175 -9.15 10.42 15.34
CA VAL A 175 -8.09 11.10 14.59
C VAL A 175 -6.77 10.91 15.34
N TYR A 176 -5.74 10.58 14.59
CA TYR A 176 -4.39 10.35 15.06
C TYR A 176 -3.41 11.22 14.28
N VAL A 177 -2.33 11.62 14.92
CA VAL A 177 -1.17 12.25 14.25
C VAL A 177 0.05 11.36 14.43
N ARG A 178 1.03 11.44 13.53
CA ARG A 178 2.30 10.72 13.72
C ARG A 178 3.00 11.21 14.99
N GLU A 179 3.69 10.29 15.66
CA GLU A 179 4.46 10.59 16.87
C GLU A 179 5.71 11.43 16.58
#